data_AF-A0A8I6RVS4-F1
#
_entry.id   AF-A0A8I6RVS4-F1
#
_cell.length_a   1.000
_cell.length_b   1.000
_cell.length_c   1.000
_cell.angle_alpha   90.00
_cell.angle_beta   90.00
_cell.angle_gamma   90.00
#
_symmetry.space_group_name_H-M   'P 1'
#
loop_
_entity.id
_entity.type
_entity.pdbx_description
1 polymer ?
#
loop_
_entity_poly.entity_id
_entity_poly.type
_entity_poly.pdbx_seq_one_letter_code
_entity_poly.pdbx_strand_id
1 'polypeptide(L)'
;MTTYRPIDSKREEFRKYLERAGVMDALTKALVLLYEEPDKPEDALDFIRTSLGDKRPNAAEIDAMRFELQEAQNRVKELEREIAILKGEELPDENEDEAKAFDEAPSEVKP
;
A
#
# COMPACT_ATOMS: atom_id res chain seq x y z
N MET A 1 -18.98 7.40 -40.57
CA MET A 1 -18.04 6.44 -39.94
C MET A 1 -16.76 7.21 -39.65
N THR A 2 -16.47 7.44 -38.38
CA THR A 2 -15.34 8.27 -37.95
C THR A 2 -14.04 7.49 -38.18
N THR A 3 -13.13 8.09 -38.94
CA THR A 3 -11.85 7.47 -39.31
C THR A 3 -10.99 7.23 -38.07
N TYR A 4 -10.76 5.98 -37.69
CA TYR A 4 -9.79 5.59 -36.68
C TYR A 4 -8.39 5.98 -37.17
N ARG A 5 -7.77 7.02 -36.58
CA ARG A 5 -6.37 7.34 -36.87
C ARG A 5 -5.50 6.49 -35.92
N PRO A 6 -4.49 5.78 -36.41
CA PRO A 6 -3.56 5.00 -35.56
C PRO A 6 -2.89 5.81 -34.43
N ILE A 7 -2.83 7.14 -34.57
CA ILE A 7 -2.34 8.08 -33.55
C ILE A 7 -3.28 8.15 -32.34
N ASP A 8 -4.59 8.01 -32.55
CA ASP A 8 -5.59 8.02 -31.48
C ASP A 8 -5.49 6.76 -30.62
N SER A 9 -5.16 5.60 -31.23
CA SER A 9 -4.89 4.33 -30.52
C SER A 9 -3.77 4.47 -29.50
N LYS A 10 -2.60 4.95 -29.92
CA LYS A 10 -1.43 5.09 -29.04
C LYS A 10 -1.66 6.10 -27.92
N ARG A 11 -2.38 7.18 -28.22
CA ARG A 11 -2.76 8.19 -27.21
C ARG A 11 -3.73 7.61 -26.19
N GLU A 12 -4.70 6.81 -26.63
CA GLU A 12 -5.66 6.17 -25.75
C GLU A 12 -5.01 5.10 -24.88
N GLU A 13 -4.12 4.29 -25.42
CA GLU A 13 -3.31 3.32 -24.67
C GLU A 13 -2.47 4.01 -23.58
N PHE A 14 -1.81 5.12 -23.93
CA PHE A 14 -1.03 5.90 -22.97
C PHE A 14 -1.92 6.51 -21.88
N ARG A 15 -3.09 7.03 -22.24
CA ARG A 15 -4.07 7.54 -21.27
C ARG A 15 -4.53 6.44 -20.31
N LYS A 16 -4.92 5.27 -20.83
CA LYS A 16 -5.31 4.11 -20.01
C LYS A 16 -4.19 3.67 -19.09
N TYR A 17 -2.94 3.72 -19.56
CA TYR A 17 -1.77 3.45 -18.72
C TYR A 17 -1.68 4.45 -17.56
N LEU A 18 -1.79 5.76 -17.82
CA LEU A 18 -1.74 6.79 -16.77
C LEU A 18 -2.90 6.67 -15.77
N GLU A 19 -4.10 6.32 -16.24
CA GLU A 19 -5.25 6.06 -15.39
C GLU A 19 -5.02 4.82 -14.51
N ARG A 20 -4.58 3.69 -15.10
CA ARG A 20 -4.27 2.46 -14.37
C ARG A 20 -3.13 2.62 -13.37
N ALA A 21 -2.11 3.40 -13.71
CA ALA A 21 -0.97 3.67 -12.85
C ALA A 21 -1.26 4.73 -11.77
N GLY A 22 -2.47 5.30 -11.72
CA GLY A 22 -2.86 6.30 -10.73
C GLY A 22 -2.27 7.70 -10.95
N VAL A 23 -1.56 7.93 -12.05
CA VAL A 23 -0.94 9.23 -12.36
C VAL A 23 -2.00 10.31 -12.52
N MET A 24 -3.12 9.99 -13.17
CA MET A 24 -4.22 10.94 -13.36
C MET A 24 -4.84 11.38 -12.03
N ASP A 25 -5.00 10.46 -11.08
CA ASP A 25 -5.53 10.74 -9.75
C ASP A 25 -4.56 11.59 -8.92
N ALA A 26 -3.27 11.25 -8.95
CA ALA A 26 -2.23 12.03 -8.27
C ALA A 26 -2.14 13.48 -8.79
N LEU A 27 -2.16 13.66 -10.11
CA LEU A 27 -2.18 14.99 -10.73
C LEU A 27 -3.46 15.76 -10.36
N THR A 28 -4.61 15.09 -10.37
CA THR A 28 -5.88 15.71 -9.98
C THR A 28 -5.84 16.19 -8.53
N LYS A 29 -5.37 15.35 -7.60
CA LYS A 29 -5.22 15.72 -6.18
C LYS A 29 -4.28 16.90 -5.97
N ALA A 30 -3.12 16.90 -6.62
CA ALA A 30 -2.17 18.02 -6.51
C ALA A 30 -2.78 19.35 -7.00
N LEU A 31 -3.56 19.30 -8.09
CA LEU A 31 -4.26 20.49 -8.60
C LEU A 31 -5.41 20.93 -7.71
N VAL A 32 -6.14 20.00 -7.09
CA VAL A 32 -7.20 20.31 -6.11
C VAL A 32 -6.60 20.98 -4.88
N LEU A 33 -5.51 20.44 -4.32
CA LEU A 33 -4.82 21.05 -3.19
C LEU A 33 -4.36 22.48 -3.52
N LEU A 34 -3.74 22.67 -4.69
CA LEU A 34 -3.33 24.00 -5.13
C LEU A 34 -4.54 24.92 -5.32
N TYR A 35 -5.68 24.42 -5.79
CA TYR A 35 -6.91 25.19 -5.98
C TYR A 35 -7.58 25.58 -4.66
N GLU A 36 -7.58 24.70 -3.67
CA GLU A 36 -8.14 24.93 -2.34
C GLU A 36 -7.29 25.88 -1.50
N GLU A 37 -6.01 26.07 -1.84
CA GLU A 37 -5.12 26.83 -0.99
C GLU A 37 -5.50 28.32 -0.90
N PRO A 38 -5.74 28.86 0.32
CA PRO A 38 -6.31 30.19 0.51
C PRO A 38 -5.32 31.28 0.10
N ASP A 39 -4.04 31.08 0.41
CA ASP A 39 -2.93 31.91 -0.04
C ASP A 39 -2.16 31.16 -1.13
N LYS A 40 -2.34 31.57 -2.38
CA LYS A 40 -1.66 30.91 -3.51
C LYS A 40 -0.15 31.06 -3.37
N PRO A 41 0.62 29.97 -3.45
CA PRO A 41 2.07 30.04 -3.40
C PRO A 41 2.60 30.86 -4.58
N GLU A 42 3.64 31.64 -4.33
CA GLU A 42 4.32 32.43 -5.37
C GLU A 42 4.94 31.52 -6.44
N ASP A 43 5.40 30.33 -6.03
CA ASP A 43 5.84 29.25 -6.93
C ASP A 43 4.86 28.06 -6.87
N ALA A 44 3.91 28.05 -7.80
CA ALA A 44 2.95 26.96 -7.95
C ALA A 44 3.58 25.64 -8.43
N LEU A 45 4.72 25.68 -9.13
CA LEU A 45 5.38 24.48 -9.63
C LEU A 45 6.06 23.73 -8.49
N ASP A 46 6.69 24.46 -7.58
CA ASP A 46 7.32 23.87 -6.38
C ASP A 46 6.27 23.26 -5.44
N PHE A 47 5.12 23.92 -5.30
CA PHE A 47 3.99 23.36 -4.55
C PHE A 47 3.47 22.05 -5.16
N ILE A 48 3.28 22.00 -6.48
CA ILE A 48 2.85 20.78 -7.18
C ILE A 48 3.91 19.68 -7.02
N ARG A 49 5.20 20.02 -7.14
CA ARG A 49 6.30 19.05 -6.94
C ARG A 49 6.27 18.44 -5.55
N THR A 50 6.02 19.26 -4.53
CA THR A 50 5.88 18.81 -3.14
C THR A 50 4.61 17.99 -2.93
N SER A 51 3.49 18.41 -3.52
CA SER A 51 2.20 17.71 -3.45
C SER A 51 2.19 16.35 -4.16
N LEU A 52 2.97 16.22 -5.24
CA LEU A 52 3.22 14.97 -5.96
C LEU A 52 4.31 14.12 -5.29
N GLY A 53 5.14 14.73 -4.44
CA GLY A 53 6.12 14.09 -3.58
C GLY A 53 5.45 13.30 -2.46
N ASP A 54 4.83 12.18 -2.85
CA ASP A 54 4.44 11.03 -2.05
C ASP A 54 4.02 11.29 -0.58
N LYS A 55 2.71 11.26 -0.36
CA LYS A 55 2.12 10.52 0.77
C LYS A 55 2.26 8.99 0.55
N ARG A 56 3.40 8.51 0.04
CA ARG A 56 3.75 7.11 0.31
C ARG A 56 4.06 7.09 1.79
N PRO A 57 3.44 6.18 2.56
CA PRO A 57 3.85 6.00 3.92
C PRO A 57 5.36 5.78 3.89
N ASN A 58 6.08 6.68 4.54
CA ASN A 58 7.53 6.55 4.62
C ASN A 58 7.85 5.22 5.33
N ALA A 59 9.08 4.74 5.22
CA ALA A 59 9.45 3.45 5.81
C ALA A 59 9.05 3.35 7.30
N ALA A 60 9.14 4.46 8.04
CA ALA A 60 8.73 4.53 9.44
C ALA A 60 7.20 4.40 9.65
N GLU A 61 6.38 4.96 8.77
CA GLU A 61 4.92 4.78 8.79
C GLU A 61 4.52 3.35 8.43
N ILE A 62 5.22 2.73 7.47
CA ILE A 62 5.01 1.32 7.13
C ILE A 62 5.40 0.42 8.32
N ASP A 63 6.52 0.71 8.98
CA ASP A 63 6.97 -0.03 10.15
C ASP A 63 6.04 0.16 11.35
N ALA A 64 5.52 1.37 11.57
CA ALA A 64 4.51 1.64 12.59
C ALA A 64 3.21 0.88 12.33
N MET A 65 2.71 0.89 11.08
CA MET A 65 1.52 0.12 10.70
C MET A 65 1.73 -1.39 10.89
N ARG A 66 2.93 -1.91 10.60
CA ARG A 66 3.27 -3.33 10.83
C ARG A 66 3.29 -3.68 12.31
N PHE A 67 3.85 -2.80 13.14
CA PHE A 67 3.87 -2.98 14.59
C PHE A 67 2.45 -2.99 15.17
N GLU A 68 1.61 -2.02 14.80
CA GLU A 68 0.21 -1.96 15.24
C GLU A 68 -0.58 -3.19 14.81
N LEU A 69 -0.35 -3.69 13.59
CA LEU A 69 -0.97 -4.92 13.10
C LEU A 69 -0.57 -6.13 13.95
N GLN A 70 0.72 -6.25 14.28
CA GLN A 70 1.23 -7.34 15.11
C GLN A 70 0.67 -7.27 16.53
N GLU A 71 0.61 -6.09 17.13
CA GLU A 71 0.02 -5.89 18.46
C GLU A 71 -1.48 -6.25 18.47
N ALA A 72 -2.23 -5.79 17.47
CA ALA A 72 -3.64 -6.13 17.33
C ALA A 72 -3.85 -7.65 17.16
N GLN A 73 -3.03 -8.32 16.34
CA GLN A 73 -3.09 -9.78 16.15
C GLN A 73 -2.78 -10.52 17.45
N ASN A 74 -1.77 -10.09 18.20
CA ASN A 74 -1.45 -10.68 19.50
C ASN A 74 -2.62 -10.50 20.47
N ARG A 75 -3.25 -9.32 20.50
CA ARG A 75 -4.39 -9.06 21.35
C ARG A 75 -5.61 -9.90 20.97
N VAL A 76 -5.86 -10.10 19.68
CA VAL A 76 -6.91 -11.01 19.20
C VAL A 76 -6.64 -12.43 19.69
N LYS A 77 -5.41 -12.95 19.51
CA LYS A 77 -5.04 -14.29 19.98
C LYS A 77 -5.19 -14.45 21.50
N GLU A 78 -4.78 -13.45 22.28
CA GLU A 78 -4.95 -13.45 23.73
C GLU A 78 -6.43 -13.51 24.14
N LEU A 79 -7.26 -12.68 23.51
CA LEU A 79 -8.70 -12.64 23.78
C LEU A 79 -9.38 -13.94 23.34
N GLU A 80 -8.97 -14.52 22.22
CA GLU A 80 -9.45 -15.83 21.76
C GLU A 80 -9.10 -16.95 22.74
N ARG A 81 -7.88 -16.93 23.32
CA ARG A 81 -7.49 -17.85 24.39
C ARG A 81 -8.31 -17.66 25.65
N GLU A 82 -8.49 -16.41 26.08
CA GLU A 82 -9.29 -16.09 27.26
C GLU A 82 -10.75 -16.55 27.09
N ILE A 83 -11.32 -16.33 25.90
CA ILE A 83 -12.66 -16.82 25.54
C ILE A 83 -12.71 -18.35 25.55
N ALA A 84 -11.72 -19.05 25.00
CA ALA A 84 -11.69 -20.51 24.97
C ALA A 84 -11.60 -21.10 26.39
N ILE A 85 -10.73 -20.54 27.23
CA ILE A 85 -10.60 -20.93 28.65
C ILE A 85 -11.93 -20.72 29.40
N LEU A 86 -12.57 -19.55 29.21
CA LEU A 86 -13.86 -19.25 29.84
C LEU A 86 -15.01 -20.13 29.32
N LYS A 87 -14.95 -20.56 28.05
CA LYS A 87 -15.92 -21.47 27.43
C LYS A 87 -15.62 -22.96 27.69
N GLY A 88 -14.47 -23.29 28.27
CA GLY A 88 -14.06 -24.65 28.58
C GLY A 88 -13.59 -25.46 27.37
N GLU A 89 -13.15 -24.81 26.29
CA GLU A 89 -12.52 -25.45 25.13
C GLU A 89 -10.98 -25.38 25.28
N GLU A 90 -10.30 -26.53 25.32
CA GLU A 90 -8.82 -26.60 25.29
C GLU A 90 -8.32 -26.32 23.87
N LEU A 91 -7.49 -25.29 23.71
CA LEU A 91 -6.83 -24.95 22.44
C LEU A 91 -5.54 -25.75 22.25
N PRO A 92 -5.22 -26.20 21.02
CA PRO A 92 -3.93 -26.79 20.71
C PRO A 92 -2.79 -25.75 20.79
N ASP A 93 -1.66 -26.18 21.35
CA ASP A 93 -0.45 -25.38 21.58
C ASP A 93 0.40 -25.33 20.29
N GLU A 94 0.28 -24.26 19.50
CA GLU A 94 0.98 -24.08 18.22
C GLU A 94 2.37 -23.41 18.39
N ASN A 95 3.25 -24.00 19.19
CA ASN A 95 4.69 -23.71 19.14
C ASN A 95 5.41 -24.38 17.93
N GLU A 96 4.68 -24.89 16.93
CA GLU A 96 5.24 -25.67 15.81
C GLU A 96 5.40 -24.90 14.48
N ASP A 97 4.76 -23.74 14.29
CA ASP A 97 4.73 -23.11 12.96
C ASP A 97 5.84 -22.09 12.68
N GLU A 98 6.53 -21.55 13.69
CA GLU A 98 7.67 -20.65 13.45
C GLU A 98 8.98 -21.38 13.11
N ALA A 99 9.12 -22.67 13.44
CA ALA A 99 10.34 -23.42 13.17
C ALA A 99 10.49 -23.90 11.71
N LYS A 100 9.41 -23.92 10.91
CA LYS A 100 9.44 -24.45 9.53
C LYS A 100 9.73 -23.39 8.46
N ALA A 101 9.62 -22.10 8.77
CA ALA A 101 9.77 -21.03 7.78
C ALA A 101 11.23 -20.63 7.49
N PHE A 102 12.20 -21.05 8.31
CA PHE A 102 13.62 -20.68 8.16
C PHE A 102 14.51 -21.74 7.50
N ASP A 103 14.02 -22.97 7.30
CA ASP A 103 14.84 -24.08 6.74
C ASP A 103 14.63 -24.31 5.23
N GLU A 104 13.72 -23.57 4.59
CA GLU A 104 13.46 -23.68 3.15
C GLU A 104 14.11 -22.52 2.36
N ALA A 105 15.40 -22.29 2.60
CA ALA A 105 16.24 -21.61 1.61
C ALA A 105 16.60 -22.63 0.52
N PRO A 106 16.29 -22.40 -0.77
CA PRO A 106 16.62 -23.38 -1.81
C PRO A 106 18.13 -23.44 -1.97
N SER A 107 18.73 -24.48 -1.40
CA SER A 107 20.06 -24.94 -1.74
C SER A 107 20.01 -25.61 -3.12
N GLU A 108 19.92 -24.82 -4.19
CA GLU A 108 20.25 -25.29 -5.53
C GLU A 108 21.56 -24.63 -5.97
N VAL A 109 22.64 -25.17 -5.41
CA VAL A 109 23.98 -25.10 -5.98
C VAL A 109 24.22 -26.44 -6.66
N LYS A 110 24.20 -26.47 -8.01
CA LYS A 110 25.19 -27.13 -8.89
C LYS A 110 24.65 -27.40 -10.30
N PRO A 111 25.52 -27.74 -11.27
CA PRO A 111 26.98 -27.59 -11.30
C PRO A 111 27.49 -26.61 -12.37
#